data_AF-A0A539D1K5-F1
#
_entry.id   AF-A0A539D1K5-F1
#
_cell.length_a   1.000
_cell.length_b   1.000
_cell.length_c   1.000
_cell.angle_alpha   90.00
_cell.angle_beta   90.00
_cell.angle_gamma   90.00
#
_symmetry.space_group_name_H-M   'P 1'
#
loop_
_entity.id
_entity.type
_entity.pdbx_description
1 polymer ?
#
loop_
_entity_poly.entity_id
_entity_poly.type
_entity_poly.pdbx_seq_one_letter_code
_entity_poly.pdbx_strand_id
1 'polypeptide(L)'
;MIPARLSFVVATVRGTNLGLNEAKVHTVEHVLSACTGLGIDNIDILVSANEPPIMDGSSMPFLQALLKAGLNEFPNAPKRVLHIAREVTYADGK
;
A
#
# COMPACT_ATOMS: atom_id res chain seq x y z
N MET A 1 -11.43 8.68 4.77
CA MET A 1 -10.08 8.35 4.26
C MET A 1 -9.50 7.27 5.17
N ILE A 2 -9.06 6.14 4.61
CA ILE A 2 -8.49 5.02 5.37
C ILE A 2 -6.98 5.06 5.20
N PRO A 3 -6.17 5.29 6.25
CA PRO A 3 -4.71 5.24 6.12
C PRO A 3 -4.23 3.82 5.82
N ALA A 4 -3.32 3.66 4.87
CA ALA A 4 -2.66 2.39 4.57
C ALA A 4 -1.62 2.03 5.65
N ARG A 5 -2.08 1.62 6.83
CA ARG A 5 -1.25 1.20 7.97
C ARG A 5 -1.75 -0.11 8.55
N LEU A 6 -0.85 -0.84 9.23
CA LEU A 6 -1.15 -2.12 9.88
C LEU A 6 -2.37 -2.04 10.82
N SER A 7 -2.55 -0.93 11.55
CA SER A 7 -3.68 -0.71 12.45
C SER A 7 -5.05 -0.69 11.78
N PHE A 8 -5.11 -0.57 10.45
CA PHE A 8 -6.34 -0.56 9.67
C PHE A 8 -6.52 -1.84 8.86
N VAL A 9 -5.62 -2.83 8.98
CA VAL A 9 -5.82 -4.15 8.34
C VAL A 9 -6.92 -4.89 9.10
N VAL A 10 -8.01 -5.20 8.40
CA VAL A 10 -9.19 -5.87 8.99
C VAL A 10 -9.35 -7.32 8.52
N ALA A 11 -8.72 -7.71 7.41
CA ALA A 11 -8.69 -9.08 6.92
C ALA A 11 -7.51 -9.32 5.97
N THR A 12 -7.03 -10.56 5.94
CA THR A 12 -5.93 -11.02 5.05
C THR A 12 -6.35 -12.18 4.13
N VAL A 13 -7.63 -12.60 4.19
CA VAL A 13 -8.16 -13.68 3.35
C VAL A 13 -8.33 -13.17 1.92
N ARG A 14 -7.64 -13.83 0.97
CA ARG A 14 -7.65 -13.50 -0.47
C ARG A 14 -7.18 -12.07 -0.80
N GLY A 15 -6.39 -11.47 0.08
CA GLY A 15 -5.78 -10.17 -0.11
C GLY A 15 -5.69 -9.37 1.18
N THR A 16 -4.99 -8.23 1.14
CA THR A 16 -4.89 -7.29 2.26
C THR A 16 -6.05 -6.31 2.19
N ASN A 17 -6.90 -6.34 3.21
CA ASN A 17 -8.10 -5.50 3.25
C ASN A 17 -7.98 -4.48 4.37
N LEU A 18 -8.21 -3.20 4.02
CA LEU A 18 -8.20 -2.08 4.96
C LEU A 18 -9.62 -1.68 5.36
N GLY A 19 -9.80 -1.26 6.60
CA GLY A 19 -11.09 -0.82 7.12
C GLY A 19 -10.99 0.30 8.14
N LEU A 20 -11.99 1.19 8.12
CA LEU A 20 -12.21 2.22 9.14
C LEU A 20 -13.70 2.51 9.26
N ASN A 21 -14.27 2.24 10.44
CA ASN A 21 -15.72 2.24 10.66
C ASN A 21 -16.42 1.30 9.64
N GLU A 22 -17.47 1.78 8.97
CA GLU A 22 -18.19 1.04 7.92
C GLU A 22 -17.45 0.99 6.58
N ALA A 23 -16.41 1.81 6.39
CA ALA A 23 -15.69 1.87 5.12
C ALA A 23 -14.65 0.75 5.02
N LYS A 24 -14.61 0.07 3.87
CA LYS A 24 -13.65 -0.99 3.57
C LYS A 24 -13.09 -0.82 2.16
N VAL A 25 -11.80 -1.11 2.02
CA VAL A 25 -11.13 -1.24 0.72
C VAL A 25 -10.40 -2.57 0.70
N HIS A 26 -10.66 -3.36 -0.33
CA HIS A 26 -10.11 -4.70 -0.50
C HIS A 26 -8.87 -4.68 -1.40
N THR A 27 -8.06 -5.73 -1.32
CA THR A 27 -7.00 -6.05 -2.30
C THR A 27 -6.04 -4.87 -2.57
N VAL A 28 -5.55 -4.22 -1.51
CA VAL A 28 -4.71 -3.01 -1.66
C VAL A 28 -3.25 -3.31 -2.05
N GLU A 29 -2.81 -4.55 -1.90
CA GLU A 29 -1.40 -4.96 -1.97
C GLU A 29 -0.72 -4.64 -3.29
N HIS A 30 -1.37 -4.78 -4.44
CA HIS A 30 -0.72 -4.50 -5.73
C HIS A 30 -0.48 -3.01 -5.95
N VAL A 31 -1.41 -2.16 -5.50
CA VAL A 31 -1.24 -0.69 -5.55
C VAL A 31 -0.14 -0.26 -4.58
N LEU A 32 -0.16 -0.77 -3.34
CA LEU A 32 0.85 -0.44 -2.33
C LEU A 32 2.25 -0.95 -2.72
N SER A 33 2.34 -2.09 -3.39
CA SER A 33 3.58 -2.64 -3.95
C SER A 33 4.17 -1.71 -5.01
N ALA A 34 3.35 -1.17 -5.93
CA ALA A 34 3.80 -0.18 -6.91
C ALA A 34 4.32 1.11 -6.24
N CYS A 35 3.60 1.61 -5.23
CA CYS A 35 4.02 2.78 -4.46
C CYS A 35 5.37 2.54 -3.75
N THR A 36 5.52 1.37 -3.12
CA THR A 36 6.74 0.97 -2.42
C THR A 36 7.91 0.82 -3.39
N GLY A 37 7.70 0.19 -4.55
CA GLY A 37 8.73 0.00 -5.58
C GLY A 37 9.25 1.31 -6.15
N LEU A 38 8.41 2.35 -6.21
CA LEU A 38 8.79 3.71 -6.62
C LEU A 38 9.26 4.60 -5.47
N GLY A 39 9.23 4.11 -4.24
CA GLY A 39 9.60 4.89 -3.07
C GLY A 39 8.65 6.05 -2.77
N ILE A 40 7.37 5.95 -3.11
CA ILE A 40 6.36 6.99 -2.83
C ILE A 40 5.99 6.95 -1.35
N ASP A 41 6.20 8.06 -0.64
CA ASP A 41 5.89 8.19 0.79
C ASP A 41 4.51 8.80 1.08
N ASN A 42 4.03 9.67 0.18
CA ASN A 42 2.76 10.39 0.34
C ASN A 42 1.96 10.30 -0.96
N ILE A 43 0.74 9.75 -0.88
CA ILE A 43 -0.18 9.66 -2.01
C ILE A 43 -1.62 9.50 -1.48
N ASP A 44 -2.56 10.18 -2.12
CA ASP A 44 -3.98 9.90 -1.96
C ASP A 44 -4.43 8.99 -3.12
N ILE A 45 -4.97 7.82 -2.77
CA ILE A 45 -5.50 6.85 -3.73
C ILE A 45 -7.02 6.91 -3.66
N LEU A 46 -7.65 7.45 -4.70
CA LEU A 46 -9.10 7.54 -4.81
C LEU A 46 -9.62 6.34 -5.62
N VAL A 47 -10.55 5.60 -5.03
CA VAL A 47 -11.27 4.51 -5.69
C VAL A 47 -12.76 4.81 -5.66
N SER A 48 -13.45 4.53 -6.77
CA SER A 48 -14.90 4.74 -6.89
C SER A 48 -15.73 3.58 -6.31
N ALA A 49 -15.07 2.47 -6.00
CA ALA A 49 -15.66 1.28 -5.40
C ALA A 49 -14.79 0.79 -4.22
N ASN A 50 -15.18 -0.31 -3.58
CA ASN A 50 -14.49 -0.88 -2.43
C ASN A 50 -13.21 -1.67 -2.79
N GLU A 51 -12.69 -1.57 -4.02
CA GLU A 51 -11.48 -2.27 -4.45
C GLU A 51 -10.80 -1.50 -5.61
N PRO A 52 -9.46 -1.44 -5.66
CA PRO A 52 -8.74 -1.03 -6.86
C PRO A 52 -9.01 -2.00 -8.03
N PRO A 53 -8.85 -1.58 -9.30
CA PRO A 53 -8.95 -2.50 -10.41
C PRO A 53 -7.85 -3.58 -10.33
N ILE A 54 -8.16 -4.83 -10.63
CA ILE A 54 -7.16 -5.92 -10.62
C ILE A 54 -6.07 -5.75 -11.68
N MET A 55 -6.35 -4.94 -12.71
CA MET A 55 -5.49 -4.72 -13.88
C MET A 55 -5.12 -6.06 -14.56
N ASP A 56 -3.83 -6.37 -14.66
CA ASP A 56 -3.31 -7.64 -15.19
C ASP A 56 -2.94 -8.65 -14.08
N GLY A 57 -3.31 -8.36 -12.83
CA GLY A 57 -2.94 -9.15 -11.66
C GLY A 57 -1.55 -8.85 -11.11
N SER A 58 -0.81 -7.90 -11.68
CA SER A 58 0.49 -7.45 -11.19
C SER A 58 0.46 -5.99 -10.72
N SER A 59 1.58 -5.52 -10.14
CA SER A 59 1.78 -4.10 -9.83
C SER A 59 2.26 -3.26 -11.01
N MET A 60 2.62 -3.88 -12.14
CA MET A 60 3.22 -3.20 -13.29
C MET A 60 2.33 -2.08 -13.87
N PRO A 61 1.00 -2.28 -14.04
CA PRO A 61 0.14 -1.23 -14.59
C PRO A 61 0.06 0.01 -13.70
N PHE A 62 0.02 -0.18 -12.37
CA PHE A 62 0.04 0.92 -11.40
C PHE A 62 1.39 1.65 -11.41
N LEU A 63 2.49 0.90 -11.44
CA LEU A 63 3.83 1.47 -11.49
C LEU A 63 4.03 2.33 -12.75
N GLN A 64 3.57 1.86 -13.91
CA GLN A 64 3.62 2.62 -15.17
C GLN A 64 2.77 3.90 -15.11
N ALA A 65 1.57 3.82 -14.53
CA ALA A 65 0.71 4.99 -14.35
C ALA A 65 1.37 6.05 -13.44
N LEU A 66 1.98 5.62 -12.33
CA LEU A 66 2.69 6.50 -11.39
C LEU A 66 3.94 7.12 -12.01
N LEU A 67 4.75 6.34 -12.75
CA LEU A 67 5.89 6.88 -13.50
C LEU A 67 5.47 7.93 -14.53
N LYS A 68 4.37 7.67 -15.24
CA LYS A 68 3.82 8.62 -16.22
C LYS A 68 3.32 9.91 -15.57
N ALA A 69 2.75 9.83 -14.36
CA ALA A 69 2.31 10.99 -13.60
C ALA A 69 3.49 11.84 -13.10
N GLY A 70 4.66 11.22 -12.93
CA GLY A 70 5.85 11.86 -12.37
C GLY A 70 5.86 11.83 -10.84
N LEU A 71 7.06 11.97 -10.28
CA LEU A 71 7.29 11.98 -8.84
C LEU A 71 7.80 13.35 -8.42
N ASN A 72 7.35 13.82 -7.26
CA ASN A 72 7.80 15.08 -6.67
C ASN A 72 8.54 14.80 -5.37
N GLU A 73 9.69 15.45 -5.20
CA GLU A 73 10.44 15.44 -3.94
C GLU A 73 10.01 16.62 -3.08
N PHE A 74 9.92 16.40 -1.76
CA PHE A 74 9.68 17.45 -0.80
C PHE A 74 11.01 17.97 -0.26
N PRO A 75 11.37 19.25 -0.49
CA PRO A 75 12.61 19.81 0.05
C PRO A 75 12.62 19.73 1.58
N ASN A 76 13.76 19.35 2.16
CA ASN A 76 13.96 19.26 3.62
C ASN A 76 13.04 18.28 4.35
N ALA A 77 12.50 17.27 3.66
CA ALA A 77 11.69 16.22 4.25
C ALA A 77 12.43 14.86 4.14
N PRO A 78 13.31 14.53 5.11
CA PRO A 78 14.03 13.26 5.05
C PRO A 78 13.05 12.08 5.12
N LYS A 79 13.25 11.11 4.23
CA LYS A 79 12.47 9.88 4.21
C LYS A 79 12.69 9.09 5.51
N ARG A 80 11.60 8.74 6.19
CA ARG A 80 11.66 7.84 7.35
C ARG A 80 11.72 6.40 6.87
N VAL A 81 12.73 5.67 7.31
CA VAL A 81 12.92 4.26 7.00
C VAL A 81 12.75 3.41 8.24
N LEU A 82 12.20 2.20 8.08
CA LEU A 82 12.13 1.22 9.16
C LEU A 82 13.47 0.47 9.22
N HIS A 83 14.25 0.71 10.28
CA HIS A 83 15.50 -0.02 10.52
C HIS A 83 15.21 -1.24 11.42
N ILE A 84 15.46 -2.44 10.89
CA ILE A 84 15.31 -3.70 11.64
C ILE A 84 16.63 -3.96 12.40
N ALA A 85 16.68 -3.51 13.66
CA ALA A 85 17.90 -3.54 14.46
C ALA A 85 18.30 -4.94 14.96
N ARG A 86 17.38 -5.90 14.95
CA ARG A 86 17.59 -7.29 15.37
C ARG A 86 16.65 -8.20 14.61
N GLU A 87 17.00 -9.48 14.58
CA GLU A 87 16.15 -10.51 13.99
C GLU A 87 14.75 -10.53 14.64
N VAL A 88 13.73 -10.71 13.81
CA VAL A 88 12.34 -10.88 14.21
C VAL A 88 11.81 -12.11 13.49
N THR A 89 11.41 -13.12 14.25
CA THR A 89 10.82 -14.36 13.75
C THR A 89 9.35 -14.45 14.15
N TYR A 90 8.51 -14.94 13.25
CA TYR A 90 7.12 -15.27 13.53
C TYR A 90 6.85 -16.71 13.08
N ALA A 91 6.20 -17.49 13.93
CA ALA A 91 5.71 -18.83 13.62
C ALA A 91 4.23 -18.89 13.99
N ASP A 92 3.39 -19.15 12.99
CA ASP A 92 1.99 -19.49 13.20
C ASP A 92 1.90 -21.00 13.27
N GLY A 93 1.29 -21.54 14.33
CA GLY A 93 1.44 -22.92 14.78
C GLY A 93 1.25 -23.98 13.70
N LYS A 94 2.36 -24.33 13.04
CA LYS A 94 2.74 -25.63 12.48
C LYS A 94 4.25 -25.76 12.47
#